data_AF-A0AAD4W2L6-F1
#
_entry.id   AF-A0AAD4W2L6-F1
#
_cell.length_a   1.000
_cell.length_b   1.000
_cell.length_c   1.000
_cell.angle_alpha   90.00
_cell.angle_beta   90.00
_cell.angle_gamma   90.00
#
_symmetry.space_group_name_H-M   'P 1'
#
loop_
_entity.id
_entity.type
_entity.pdbx_description
1 polymer ?
#
loop_
_entity_poly.entity_id
_entity_poly.type
_entity_poly.pdbx_seq_one_letter_code
_entity_poly.pdbx_strand_id
1 'polypeptide(L)'
;MTVIKLQEHKLKYMEEYEYQDTMVVTIKGFDVEMVKIQTFFSTTDFSNNTFIGEIPNTICNLKSLKRLNFSHNELTGIIPPSFGDLSNLEWLDLPSNRLVGDIPAQFANLTSLEKFNLSENRLVGPIPHGKQFDTFENDLYSGNLGLCGFPCSKTCFPHQSSPLSLQEENDLEHGNGFDWKILLMGYASGVVIN
;
A
#
# COMPACT_ATOMS: atom_id res chain seq x y z
N MET A 1 51.87 -17.62 5.01
CA MET A 1 50.90 -18.39 5.80
C MET A 1 49.79 -17.43 6.20
N THR A 2 48.67 -17.44 5.48
CA THR A 2 47.51 -16.57 5.76
C THR A 2 46.78 -17.16 6.96
N VAL A 3 46.74 -16.44 8.08
CA VAL A 3 45.99 -16.88 9.26
C VAL A 3 44.58 -16.30 9.13
N ILE A 4 43.61 -17.13 8.76
CA ILE A 4 42.20 -16.78 8.83
C ILE A 4 41.77 -17.02 10.28
N LYS A 5 41.59 -15.94 11.06
CA LYS A 5 40.92 -16.03 12.36
C LYS A 5 39.43 -15.82 12.13
N LEU A 6 38.64 -16.87 12.32
CA LEU A 6 37.18 -16.77 12.42
C LEU A 6 36.85 -16.50 13.89
N GLN A 7 36.39 -15.30 14.21
CA GLN A 7 35.70 -15.04 15.48
C GLN A 7 34.20 -15.03 15.20
N GLU A 8 33.54 -16.16 15.47
CA GLU A 8 32.09 -16.20 15.52
C GLU A 8 31.62 -15.42 16.74
N HIS A 9 30.93 -14.30 16.52
CA HIS A 9 30.18 -13.65 17.59
C HIS A 9 28.91 -14.47 17.84
N LYS A 10 28.81 -15.04 19.05
CA LYS A 10 27.64 -15.83 19.49
C LYS A 10 26.36 -14.99 19.37
N LEU A 11 25.32 -15.58 18.78
CA LEU A 11 23.93 -15.11 18.82
C LEU A 11 23.51 -14.74 20.25
N LYS A 12 23.52 -13.45 20.55
CA LYS A 12 22.98 -12.88 21.78
C LYS A 12 21.47 -12.76 21.60
N TYR A 13 20.74 -13.85 21.91
CA TYR A 13 19.28 -13.79 21.91
C TYR A 13 18.82 -12.88 23.05
N MET A 14 18.07 -11.83 22.66
CA MET A 14 17.16 -11.01 23.48
C MET A 14 17.72 -9.92 24.40
N GLU A 15 18.68 -9.09 23.96
CA GLU A 15 18.82 -7.75 24.58
C GLU A 15 19.01 -6.60 23.58
N GLU A 16 19.57 -6.84 22.38
CA GLU A 16 19.72 -5.82 21.34
C GLU A 16 19.36 -6.44 19.98
N TYR A 17 18.36 -5.88 19.29
CA TYR A 17 17.87 -6.35 17.99
C TYR A 17 18.87 -6.04 16.87
N GLU A 18 20.02 -6.73 16.84
CA GLU A 18 20.95 -6.63 15.72
C GLU A 18 20.46 -7.51 14.55
N TYR A 19 19.86 -6.85 13.55
CA TYR A 19 19.40 -7.44 12.28
C TYR A 19 20.57 -7.88 11.37
N GLN A 20 21.80 -7.66 11.83
CA GLN A 20 23.03 -7.80 11.08
C GLN A 20 24.02 -8.59 11.93
N ASP A 21 24.65 -9.58 11.32
CA ASP A 21 25.74 -10.34 11.91
C ASP A 21 27.06 -9.79 11.34
N THR A 22 28.00 -9.38 12.19
CA THR A 22 29.27 -8.79 11.75
C THR A 22 30.39 -9.81 11.85
N MET A 23 31.10 -10.04 10.75
CA MET A 23 32.32 -10.84 10.68
C MET A 23 33.51 -9.96 10.34
N VAL A 24 34.51 -9.91 11.21
CA VAL A 24 35.77 -9.23 10.91
C VAL A 24 36.74 -10.21 10.27
N VAL A 25 37.25 -9.87 9.08
CA VAL A 25 38.26 -10.65 8.36
C VAL A 25 39.54 -9.84 8.29
N THR A 26 40.59 -10.34 8.95
CA THR A 26 41.92 -9.74 8.88
C THR A 26 42.68 -10.24 7.65
N ILE A 27 42.99 -9.34 6.71
CA ILE A 27 43.78 -9.63 5.51
C ILE A 27 45.08 -8.83 5.58
N LYS A 28 46.22 -9.52 5.68
CA LYS A 28 47.56 -8.89 5.73
C LYS A 28 47.71 -7.83 6.84
N GLY A 29 47.03 -8.00 7.97
CA GLY A 29 47.04 -7.04 9.09
C GLY A 29 46.07 -5.87 8.95
N PHE A 30 45.26 -5.84 7.89
CA PHE A 30 44.10 -4.95 7.77
C PHE A 30 42.83 -5.68 8.16
N ASP A 31 42.08 -5.11 9.09
CA ASP A 31 40.78 -5.62 9.47
C ASP A 31 39.71 -5.11 8.50
N VAL A 32 38.98 -6.04 7.90
CA VAL A 32 37.83 -5.76 7.04
C VAL A 32 36.59 -6.26 7.75
N GLU A 33 35.70 -5.35 8.11
CA GLU A 33 34.41 -5.68 8.68
C GLU A 33 33.43 -6.06 7.57
N MET A 34 32.92 -7.28 7.62
CA MET A 34 31.87 -7.77 6.74
C MET A 34 30.56 -7.80 7.51
N VAL A 35 29.53 -7.16 6.98
CA VAL A 35 28.19 -7.15 7.56
C VAL A 35 27.32 -8.15 6.80
N LYS A 36 26.85 -9.19 7.47
CA LYS A 36 25.92 -10.20 6.95
C LYS A 36 24.53 -9.91 7.49
N ILE A 37 23.68 -9.36 6.64
CA ILE A 37 22.27 -9.20 7.00
C ILE A 37 21.60 -10.59 7.02
N GLN A 38 20.90 -10.94 8.10
CA GLN A 38 20.24 -12.24 8.17
C GLN A 38 19.06 -12.29 7.20
N THR A 39 19.20 -13.07 6.13
CA THR A 39 18.20 -13.26 5.06
C THR A 39 16.88 -13.89 5.54
N PHE A 40 16.82 -14.35 6.79
CA PHE A 40 15.61 -14.93 7.40
C PHE A 40 14.46 -13.92 7.53
N PHE A 41 14.74 -12.64 7.82
CA PHE A 41 13.70 -11.60 7.88
C PHE A 41 13.42 -10.95 6.51
N SER A 42 13.46 -11.75 5.46
CA SER A 42 13.07 -11.33 4.10
C SER A 42 11.57 -11.51 3.86
N THR A 43 10.86 -12.25 4.71
CA THR A 43 9.43 -12.50 4.57
C THR A 43 8.74 -12.23 5.90
N THR A 44 7.65 -11.47 5.87
CA THR A 44 6.80 -11.21 7.03
C THR A 44 5.35 -11.39 6.61
N ASP A 45 4.66 -12.31 7.28
CA ASP A 45 3.28 -12.66 7.00
C ASP A 45 2.43 -12.42 8.26
N PHE A 46 1.53 -11.45 8.17
CA PHE A 46 0.54 -11.08 9.18
C PHE A 46 -0.89 -11.38 8.71
N SER A 47 -1.05 -12.11 7.60
CA SER A 47 -2.36 -12.34 6.99
C SER A 47 -3.29 -13.21 7.82
N ASN A 48 -4.59 -13.15 7.54
CA ASN A 48 -5.63 -13.99 8.16
C ASN A 48 -5.70 -13.85 9.68
N ASN A 49 -5.72 -12.60 10.15
CA ASN A 49 -5.88 -12.27 11.56
C ASN A 49 -7.01 -11.25 11.73
N THR A 50 -7.20 -10.78 12.96
CA THR A 50 -8.16 -9.73 13.31
C THR A 50 -7.44 -8.44 13.73
N PHE A 51 -6.27 -8.15 13.16
CA PHE A 51 -5.52 -6.94 13.51
C PHE A 51 -6.31 -5.70 13.11
N ILE A 52 -6.38 -4.75 14.04
CA ILE A 52 -7.06 -3.47 13.92
C ILE A 52 -6.06 -2.32 14.04
N GLY A 53 -6.48 -1.12 13.65
CA GLY A 53 -5.65 0.07 13.72
C GLY A 53 -4.78 0.25 12.48
N GLU A 54 -3.82 1.17 12.56
CA GLU A 54 -2.99 1.55 11.42
C GLU A 54 -1.78 0.63 11.24
N ILE A 55 -1.27 0.58 10.00
CA ILE A 55 0.00 -0.07 9.71
C ILE A 55 1.12 0.79 10.30
N PRO A 56 1.92 0.27 11.25
CA PRO A 56 2.95 1.05 11.89
C PRO A 56 4.11 1.34 10.94
N ASN A 57 4.55 2.59 10.90
CA ASN A 57 5.67 3.04 10.07
C ASN A 57 6.99 2.29 10.35
N THR A 58 7.13 1.73 11.56
CA THR A 58 8.32 1.00 12.01
C THR A 58 8.63 -0.24 11.18
N ILE A 59 7.65 -0.81 10.46
CA ILE A 59 7.92 -1.94 9.55
C ILE A 59 8.89 -1.56 8.42
N CYS A 60 8.98 -0.27 8.08
CA CYS A 60 9.88 0.24 7.04
C CYS A 60 11.36 0.25 7.46
N ASN A 61 11.66 -0.06 8.73
CA ASN A 61 13.02 -0.24 9.22
C ASN A 61 13.61 -1.59 8.80
N LEU A 62 12.78 -2.54 8.35
CA LEU A 62 13.21 -3.86 7.88
C LEU A 62 13.74 -3.77 6.44
N LYS A 63 14.92 -3.18 6.24
CA LYS A 63 15.47 -2.87 4.90
C LYS A 63 15.77 -4.08 4.01
N SER A 64 15.83 -5.29 4.55
CA SER A 64 16.00 -6.53 3.76
C SER A 64 14.71 -7.29 3.52
N LEU A 65 13.56 -6.68 3.84
CA LEU A 65 12.25 -7.25 3.56
C LEU A 65 12.04 -7.39 2.04
N LYS A 66 11.69 -8.60 1.62
CA LYS A 66 11.34 -8.96 0.25
C LYS A 66 9.86 -9.25 0.09
N ARG A 67 9.21 -9.77 1.13
CA ARG A 67 7.79 -10.16 1.09
C ARG A 67 7.08 -9.66 2.33
N LEU A 68 5.99 -8.94 2.13
CA LEU A 68 5.16 -8.39 3.19
C LEU A 68 3.69 -8.68 2.88
N ASN A 69 3.03 -9.41 3.77
CA ASN A 69 1.63 -9.77 3.63
C ASN A 69 0.83 -9.32 4.86
N PHE A 70 -0.18 -8.49 4.64
CA PHE A 70 -1.12 -7.98 5.64
C PHE A 70 -2.58 -8.34 5.29
N SER A 71 -2.79 -9.22 4.31
CA SER A 71 -4.12 -9.52 3.78
C SER A 71 -5.08 -10.07 4.83
N HIS A 72 -6.38 -9.89 4.60
CA HIS A 72 -7.45 -10.46 5.44
C HIS A 72 -7.30 -10.08 6.92
N ASN A 73 -7.38 -8.78 7.20
CA ASN A 73 -7.38 -8.20 8.54
C ASN A 73 -8.44 -7.07 8.62
N GLU A 74 -8.46 -6.32 9.71
CA GLU A 74 -9.31 -5.15 9.91
C GLU A 74 -8.49 -3.85 9.99
N LEU A 75 -7.34 -3.79 9.30
CA LEU A 75 -6.44 -2.64 9.34
C LEU A 75 -7.12 -1.41 8.73
N THR A 76 -6.91 -0.25 9.35
CA THR A 76 -7.50 1.04 9.01
C THR A 76 -6.41 2.09 8.74
N GLY A 77 -6.81 3.31 8.38
CA GLY A 77 -5.87 4.40 8.14
C GLY A 77 -5.21 4.32 6.75
N ILE A 78 -4.15 5.10 6.56
CA ILE A 78 -3.47 5.20 5.27
C ILE A 78 -2.38 4.16 5.11
N ILE A 79 -2.03 3.86 3.85
CA ILE A 79 -0.81 3.11 3.53
C ILE A 79 0.40 4.02 3.82
N PRO A 80 1.38 3.60 4.64
CA PRO A 80 2.53 4.44 4.96
C PRO A 80 3.36 4.79 3.71
N PRO A 81 3.60 6.07 3.40
CA PRO A 81 4.41 6.46 2.23
C PRO A 81 5.85 5.91 2.26
N SER A 82 6.37 5.67 3.46
CA SER A 82 7.67 5.06 3.76
C SER A 82 7.83 3.63 3.27
N PHE A 83 6.76 2.95 2.86
CA PHE A 83 6.87 1.69 2.14
C PHE A 83 7.73 1.85 0.89
N GLY A 84 7.73 3.04 0.25
CA GLY A 84 8.62 3.37 -0.86
C GLY A 84 10.11 3.28 -0.54
N ASP A 85 10.50 3.23 0.74
CA ASP A 85 11.90 3.08 1.18
C ASP A 85 12.33 1.60 1.33
N LEU A 86 11.44 0.65 1.06
CA LEU A 86 11.71 -0.79 1.07
C LEU A 86 12.19 -1.25 -0.31
N SER A 87 13.37 -0.77 -0.72
CA SER A 87 13.90 -0.97 -2.09
C SER A 87 14.07 -2.44 -2.52
N ASN A 88 14.14 -3.37 -1.56
CA ASN A 88 14.28 -4.81 -1.82
C ASN A 88 12.93 -5.55 -1.85
N LEU A 89 11.80 -4.84 -1.70
CA LEU A 89 10.48 -5.46 -1.63
C LEU A 89 10.07 -6.00 -3.01
N GLU A 90 9.80 -7.30 -3.05
CA GLU A 90 9.39 -8.08 -4.22
C GLU A 90 7.90 -8.41 -4.19
N TRP A 91 7.30 -8.54 -3.00
CA TRP A 91 5.88 -8.89 -2.82
C TRP A 91 5.24 -8.03 -1.73
N LEU A 92 4.17 -7.31 -2.07
CA LEU A 92 3.31 -6.59 -1.13
C LEU A 92 1.83 -6.96 -1.31
N ASP A 93 1.24 -7.62 -0.31
CA ASP A 93 -0.20 -7.92 -0.27
C ASP A 93 -0.88 -7.19 0.89
N LEU A 94 -1.91 -6.41 0.56
CA LEU A 94 -2.78 -5.71 1.51
C LEU A 94 -4.30 -5.99 1.34
N PRO A 95 -4.77 -6.97 0.54
CA PRO A 95 -6.18 -7.05 0.20
C PRO A 95 -7.07 -7.42 1.39
N SER A 96 -8.35 -7.09 1.30
CA SER A 96 -9.35 -7.37 2.35
C SER A 96 -8.98 -6.73 3.69
N ASN A 97 -8.88 -5.40 3.68
CA ASN A 97 -8.70 -4.55 4.85
C ASN A 97 -9.66 -3.36 4.77
N ARG A 98 -9.51 -2.36 5.65
CA ARG A 98 -10.29 -1.11 5.67
C ARG A 98 -9.38 0.11 5.44
N LEU A 99 -8.31 -0.04 4.67
CA LEU A 99 -7.35 1.03 4.38
C LEU A 99 -8.02 2.12 3.53
N VAL A 100 -7.66 3.38 3.80
CA VAL A 100 -8.24 4.58 3.18
C VAL A 100 -7.15 5.48 2.61
N GLY A 101 -7.56 6.51 1.85
CA GLY A 101 -6.65 7.50 1.28
C GLY A 101 -6.03 7.05 -0.05
N ASP A 102 -5.06 7.82 -0.51
CA ASP A 102 -4.40 7.58 -1.80
C ASP A 102 -3.36 6.46 -1.70
N ILE A 103 -3.06 5.82 -2.82
CA ILE A 103 -1.86 4.98 -2.95
C ILE A 103 -0.65 5.93 -2.99
N PRO A 104 0.34 5.79 -2.07
CA PRO A 104 1.44 6.74 -2.00
C PRO A 104 2.27 6.77 -3.29
N ALA A 105 2.51 7.95 -3.85
CA ALA A 105 3.33 8.12 -5.06
C ALA A 105 4.76 7.57 -4.89
N GLN A 106 5.25 7.50 -3.65
CA GLN A 106 6.53 6.89 -3.27
C GLN A 106 6.64 5.42 -3.67
N PHE A 107 5.53 4.73 -3.92
CA PHE A 107 5.54 3.35 -4.39
C PHE A 107 6.23 3.21 -5.75
N ALA A 108 6.31 4.27 -6.57
CA ALA A 108 7.12 4.30 -7.78
C ALA A 108 8.64 4.07 -7.55
N ASN A 109 9.10 4.15 -6.30
CA ASN A 109 10.47 3.83 -5.92
C ASN A 109 10.72 2.33 -5.72
N LEU A 110 9.67 1.49 -5.61
CA LEU A 110 9.76 0.06 -5.35
C LEU A 110 10.17 -0.75 -6.59
N THR A 111 11.38 -0.54 -7.11
CA THR A 111 11.81 -1.10 -8.41
C THR A 111 11.88 -2.63 -8.49
N SER A 112 11.87 -3.31 -7.35
CA SER A 112 11.95 -4.77 -7.27
C SER A 112 10.58 -5.44 -7.13
N LEU A 113 9.49 -4.68 -7.09
CA LEU A 113 8.16 -5.21 -6.81
C LEU A 113 7.64 -6.04 -7.99
N GLU A 114 7.41 -7.33 -7.76
CA GLU A 114 6.91 -8.31 -8.75
C GLU A 114 5.45 -8.69 -8.49
N LYS A 115 5.04 -8.72 -7.22
CA LYS A 115 3.69 -9.07 -6.79
C LYS A 115 3.10 -7.98 -5.92
N PHE A 116 1.88 -7.61 -6.22
CA PHE A 116 1.21 -6.48 -5.60
C PHE A 116 -0.29 -6.70 -5.59
N ASN A 117 -0.94 -6.51 -4.45
CA ASN A 117 -2.40 -6.56 -4.37
C ASN A 117 -2.93 -5.60 -3.31
N LEU A 118 -3.84 -4.71 -3.70
CA LEU A 118 -4.53 -3.75 -2.84
C LEU A 118 -6.05 -3.93 -2.83
N SER A 119 -6.58 -4.98 -3.45
CA SER A 119 -8.01 -5.15 -3.66
C SER A 119 -8.80 -5.19 -2.35
N GLU A 120 -10.10 -4.92 -2.42
CA GLU A 120 -11.00 -4.99 -1.26
C GLU A 120 -10.55 -4.10 -0.09
N ASN A 121 -10.33 -2.82 -0.39
CA ASN A 121 -10.05 -1.75 0.56
C ASN A 121 -10.96 -0.53 0.26
N ARG A 122 -10.70 0.62 0.90
CA ARG A 122 -11.43 1.89 0.69
C ARG A 122 -10.50 2.99 0.16
N LEU A 123 -9.54 2.61 -0.68
CA LEU A 123 -8.58 3.54 -1.28
C LEU A 123 -9.27 4.44 -2.31
N VAL A 124 -8.73 5.64 -2.46
CA VAL A 124 -9.25 6.69 -3.33
C VAL A 124 -8.14 7.31 -4.18
N GLY A 125 -8.52 8.12 -5.15
CA GLY A 125 -7.58 8.92 -5.93
C GLY A 125 -6.91 8.17 -7.09
N PRO A 126 -5.93 8.81 -7.74
CA PRO A 126 -5.26 8.25 -8.90
C PRO A 126 -4.33 7.10 -8.53
N ILE A 127 -4.34 6.04 -9.35
CA ILE A 127 -3.32 4.98 -9.28
C ILE A 127 -1.97 5.58 -9.73
N PRO A 128 -0.88 5.42 -8.96
CA PRO A 128 0.44 5.89 -9.35
C PRO A 128 0.91 5.26 -10.65
N HIS A 129 1.49 6.08 -11.53
CA HIS A 129 2.09 5.64 -12.79
C HIS A 129 3.61 5.48 -12.67
N GLY A 130 4.18 4.59 -13.48
CA GLY A 130 5.63 4.41 -13.64
C GLY A 130 6.14 3.00 -13.33
N LYS A 131 7.29 2.67 -13.92
CA LYS A 131 8.02 1.40 -13.79
C LYS A 131 7.07 0.18 -13.80
N GLN A 132 6.98 -0.56 -12.70
CA GLN A 132 6.17 -1.77 -12.57
C GLN A 132 4.69 -1.50 -12.28
N PHE A 133 4.29 -0.28 -11.85
CA PHE A 133 2.89 0.00 -11.50
C PHE A 133 1.95 -0.05 -12.71
N ASP A 134 2.45 0.35 -13.88
CA ASP A 134 1.70 0.26 -15.14
C ASP A 134 1.62 -1.19 -15.68
N THR A 135 2.25 -2.17 -15.01
CA THR A 135 2.22 -3.59 -15.41
C THR A 135 1.21 -4.42 -14.62
N PHE A 136 0.69 -3.89 -13.52
CA PHE A 136 -0.25 -4.61 -12.66
C PHE A 136 -1.67 -4.60 -13.26
N GLU A 137 -2.34 -5.75 -13.20
CA GLU A 137 -3.69 -5.93 -13.72
C GLU A 137 -4.74 -5.19 -12.86
N ASN A 138 -5.88 -4.86 -13.47
CA ASN A 138 -6.99 -4.15 -12.81
C ASN A 138 -7.55 -4.90 -11.58
N ASP A 139 -7.54 -6.24 -11.61
CA ASP A 139 -8.07 -7.07 -10.52
C ASP A 139 -7.36 -6.82 -9.19
N LEU A 140 -6.08 -6.44 -9.23
CA LEU A 140 -5.25 -6.13 -8.06
C LEU A 140 -5.67 -4.84 -7.34
N TYR A 141 -6.56 -4.05 -7.95
CA TYR A 141 -7.09 -2.79 -7.41
C TYR A 141 -8.61 -2.85 -7.16
N SER A 142 -9.27 -3.95 -7.53
CA SER A 142 -10.72 -4.15 -7.43
C SER A 142 -11.25 -3.95 -5.99
N GLY A 143 -12.55 -3.70 -5.83
CA GLY A 143 -13.16 -3.43 -4.52
C GLY A 143 -12.89 -2.02 -3.96
N ASN A 144 -11.91 -1.28 -4.49
CA ASN A 144 -11.66 0.12 -4.10
C ASN A 144 -12.48 1.10 -4.96
N LEU A 145 -13.67 1.47 -4.51
CA LEU A 145 -14.61 2.26 -5.32
C LEU A 145 -14.11 3.67 -5.70
N GLY A 146 -13.21 4.25 -4.91
CA GLY A 146 -12.69 5.61 -5.15
C GLY A 146 -11.42 5.68 -5.99
N LEU A 147 -10.81 4.55 -6.37
CA LEU A 147 -9.64 4.55 -7.24
C LEU A 147 -10.01 4.91 -8.68
N CYS A 148 -9.10 5.62 -9.35
CA CYS A 148 -9.23 6.05 -10.73
C CYS A 148 -7.87 6.04 -11.45
N GLY A 149 -7.89 6.15 -12.78
CA GLY A 149 -6.69 6.08 -13.61
C GLY A 149 -6.35 4.64 -14.00
N PHE A 150 -5.51 4.48 -15.04
CA PHE A 150 -5.08 3.17 -15.51
C PHE A 150 -4.38 2.38 -14.37
N PRO A 151 -4.64 1.07 -14.19
CA PRO A 151 -5.41 0.15 -15.06
C PRO A 151 -6.94 0.16 -14.87
N CYS A 152 -7.49 0.94 -13.94
CA CYS A 152 -8.94 1.05 -13.78
C CYS A 152 -9.60 1.81 -14.93
N SER A 153 -10.82 1.41 -15.30
CA SER A 153 -11.59 2.09 -16.36
C SER A 153 -12.15 3.47 -15.94
N LYS A 154 -12.09 3.80 -14.64
CA LYS A 154 -12.58 5.07 -14.09
C LYS A 154 -11.58 6.18 -14.38
N THR A 155 -12.02 7.26 -15.02
CA THR A 155 -11.20 8.46 -15.25
C THR A 155 -11.10 9.32 -14.00
N CYS A 156 -9.89 9.80 -13.67
CA CYS A 156 -9.72 10.75 -12.56
C CYS A 156 -10.22 12.14 -12.95
N PHE A 157 -11.13 12.69 -12.15
CA PHE A 157 -11.53 14.08 -12.25
C PHE A 157 -10.80 14.90 -11.16
N PRO A 158 -10.12 16.00 -11.50
CA PRO A 158 -9.58 16.88 -10.47
C PRO A 158 -10.72 17.42 -9.61
N HIS A 159 -10.70 17.12 -8.32
CA HIS A 159 -11.77 17.48 -7.37
C HIS A 159 -12.05 18.99 -7.38
N GLN A 160 -13.26 19.37 -7.81
CA GLN A 160 -13.93 20.52 -7.23
C GLN A 160 -14.30 20.16 -5.78
N SER A 161 -13.92 21.02 -4.85
CA SER A 161 -14.24 20.93 -3.44
C SER A 161 -15.75 21.07 -3.21
N SER A 162 -16.45 19.96 -2.94
CA SER A 162 -17.70 19.92 -2.15
C SER A 162 -18.01 18.46 -1.76
N PRO A 163 -18.55 18.20 -0.54
CA PRO A 163 -18.66 16.85 0.00
C PRO A 163 -19.89 16.12 -0.56
N LEU A 164 -19.68 14.94 -1.13
CA LEU A 164 -20.75 14.02 -1.53
C LEU A 164 -21.18 13.19 -0.32
N SER A 165 -22.40 13.43 0.14
CA SER A 165 -23.14 12.53 1.03
C SER A 165 -23.56 11.26 0.28
N LEU A 166 -23.32 10.11 0.91
CA LEU A 166 -23.77 8.79 0.48
C LEU A 166 -25.28 8.77 0.17
N GLN A 167 -25.65 8.26 -1.00
CA GLN A 167 -26.93 7.61 -1.20
C GLN A 167 -26.75 6.41 -2.15
N GLU A 168 -27.02 5.24 -1.59
CA GLU A 168 -27.18 3.96 -2.26
C GLU A 168 -28.42 4.00 -3.17
N GLU A 169 -28.32 3.48 -4.39
CA GLU A 169 -29.00 2.24 -4.83
C GLU A 169 -29.08 2.10 -6.37
N ASN A 170 -28.73 0.89 -6.79
CA ASN A 170 -29.35 0.04 -7.83
C ASN A 170 -29.26 0.40 -9.32
N ASP A 171 -28.46 -0.44 -9.99
CA ASP A 171 -28.50 -1.00 -11.34
C ASP A 171 -29.71 -0.67 -12.25
N LEU A 172 -29.42 -0.25 -13.50
CA LEU A 172 -29.72 -0.98 -14.75
C LEU A 172 -29.47 -0.12 -16.01
N GLU A 173 -28.58 -0.63 -16.87
CA GLU A 173 -28.60 -0.64 -18.35
C GLU A 173 -28.65 0.65 -19.21
N HIS A 174 -27.64 0.74 -20.08
CA HIS A 174 -27.63 1.24 -21.47
C HIS A 174 -28.20 2.63 -21.84
N GLY A 175 -27.26 3.55 -22.16
CA GLY A 175 -27.23 4.16 -23.50
C GLY A 175 -27.86 5.54 -23.67
N ASN A 176 -26.97 6.48 -24.05
CA ASN A 176 -27.20 7.77 -24.71
C ASN A 176 -27.71 8.94 -23.85
N GLY A 177 -26.84 9.96 -23.78
CA GLY A 177 -27.00 11.11 -22.93
C GLY A 177 -28.14 12.06 -23.33
N PHE A 178 -28.72 12.67 -22.31
CA PHE A 178 -29.37 13.98 -22.34
C PHE A 178 -29.30 14.55 -20.92
N ASP A 179 -28.59 15.67 -20.75
CA ASP A 179 -28.46 16.41 -19.50
C ASP A 179 -29.69 17.33 -19.35
N TRP A 180 -30.57 17.02 -18.40
CA TRP A 180 -31.65 17.93 -18.01
C TRP A 180 -31.41 18.39 -16.57
N LYS A 181 -31.17 19.70 -16.40
CA LYS A 181 -31.38 20.38 -15.12
C LYS A 181 -32.84 20.82 -15.06
N ILE A 182 -33.66 20.15 -14.27
CA ILE A 182 -35.01 20.64 -13.94
C ILE A 182 -34.85 21.82 -12.96
N LEU A 183 -35.24 23.01 -13.44
CA LEU A 183 -35.46 24.20 -12.62
C LEU A 183 -36.92 24.16 -12.15
N LEU A 184 -37.17 23.78 -10.89
CA LEU A 184 -38.52 23.81 -10.30
C LEU A 184 -38.94 25.27 -10.05
N MET A 185 -39.73 25.85 -10.95
CA MET A 185 -40.55 27.02 -10.63
C MET A 185 -41.81 26.52 -9.89
N GLY A 186 -41.89 26.79 -8.59
CA GLY A 186 -43.07 26.48 -7.79
C GLY A 186 -44.26 27.36 -8.19
N TYR A 187 -45.37 26.73 -8.58
CA TYR A 187 -46.67 27.38 -8.66
C TYR A 187 -47.34 27.33 -7.28
N ALA A 188 -47.47 28.50 -6.64
CA ALA A 188 -48.32 28.66 -5.47
C ALA A 188 -49.72 29.07 -5.94
N SER A 189 -50.70 28.20 -5.73
CA SER A 189 -52.13 28.53 -5.85
C SER A 189 -52.76 28.41 -4.46
N GLY A 190 -53.04 29.56 -3.84
CA GLY A 190 -53.82 29.65 -2.61
C GLY A 190 -55.31 29.89 -2.92
N VAL A 191 -56.18 29.31 -2.09
CA VAL A 191 -57.63 29.57 -2.11
C VAL A 191 -57.95 30.51 -0.95
N VAL A 192 -58.60 31.63 -1.24
CA VAL A 192 -59.18 32.53 -0.24
C VAL A 192 -60.63 32.12 -0.05
N ILE A 193 -61.01 31.74 1.17
CA ILE A 193 -62.39 31.52 1.58
C ILE A 193 -62.79 32.72 2.43
N ASN A 194 -63.89 33.36 2.08
CA ASN A 194 -64.48 34.52 2.75
C ASN A 194 -65.62 34.08 3.66
#